data_AF-A0A1A8SLL5-F1
#
_entry.id   AF-A0A1A8SLL5-F1
#
_cell.length_a   1.000
_cell.length_b   1.000
_cell.length_c   1.000
_cell.angle_alpha   90.00
_cell.angle_beta   90.00
_cell.angle_gamma   90.00
#
_symmetry.space_group_name_H-M   'P 1'
#
loop_
_entity.id
_entity.type
_entity.pdbx_description
1 polymer ?
#
loop_
_entity_poly.entity_id
_entity_poly.type
_entity_poly.pdbx_seq_one_letter_code
_entity_poly.pdbx_strand_id
1 'polypeptide(L)'
;LRIKGKRGRLSKADLDTGWTKEDERQCSLCQKYGDLKPNEAGRLLYLGQNEWAHVNCCLWSAEVFEEDNGSLLHVHSAVTRGRLMRCERCNHTGATVGCCLTSCQSNYHFMCARSRQCVFQDDKKVYCYKHRHLISGRMTTGQEFEVNRRVYVDFEGI
;
A
#
# COMPACT_ATOMS: atom_id res chain seq x y z
N LEU A 1 0.62 16.79 28.33
CA LEU A 1 -0.07 17.62 27.31
C LEU A 1 -0.61 16.69 26.23
N ARG A 2 -1.93 16.40 26.25
CA ARG A 2 -2.57 15.44 25.34
C ARG A 2 -2.97 16.17 24.06
N ILE A 3 -2.22 15.99 22.97
CA ILE A 3 -2.49 16.62 21.68
C ILE A 3 -3.76 15.95 21.09
N LYS A 4 -4.90 16.63 21.17
CA LYS A 4 -6.13 16.19 20.51
C LYS A 4 -5.97 16.39 19.00
N GLY A 5 -5.79 15.31 18.25
CA GLY A 5 -5.80 15.31 16.78
C GLY A 5 -7.11 15.89 16.24
N LYS A 6 -7.01 16.75 15.22
CA LYS A 6 -8.17 17.42 14.59
C LYS A 6 -9.07 16.38 13.92
N ARG A 7 -10.34 16.34 14.33
CA ARG A 7 -11.40 15.47 13.76
C ARG A 7 -11.72 15.91 12.32
N GLY A 8 -11.43 15.05 11.34
CA GLY A 8 -11.77 15.28 9.93
C GLY A 8 -13.25 15.04 9.62
N ARG A 9 -13.76 15.69 8.57
CA ARG A 9 -15.13 15.51 8.05
C ARG A 9 -15.19 14.24 7.20
N LEU A 10 -16.24 13.43 7.37
CA LEU A 10 -16.49 12.20 6.58
C LEU A 10 -16.48 12.50 5.08
N SER A 11 -15.72 11.72 4.32
CA SER A 11 -15.69 11.75 2.86
C SER A 11 -16.70 10.78 2.25
N LYS A 12 -17.07 10.96 0.97
CA LYS A 12 -17.94 10.00 0.25
C LYS A 12 -17.33 8.59 0.18
N ALA A 13 -15.99 8.50 0.17
CA ALA A 13 -15.29 7.21 0.12
C ALA A 13 -15.44 6.42 1.44
N ASP A 14 -15.57 7.12 2.56
CA ASP A 14 -15.69 6.54 3.90
C ASP A 14 -16.96 5.70 4.06
N LEU A 15 -18.08 6.14 3.46
CA LEU A 15 -19.37 5.45 3.53
C LEU A 15 -19.37 4.14 2.73
N ASP A 16 -18.64 4.10 1.61
CA ASP A 16 -18.61 2.94 0.72
C ASP A 16 -17.72 1.80 1.25
N THR A 17 -16.81 2.08 2.19
CA THR A 17 -15.90 1.08 2.77
C THR A 17 -16.41 0.50 4.09
N GLY A 18 -17.57 0.97 4.56
CA GLY A 18 -18.08 0.61 5.89
C GLY A 18 -17.23 1.18 7.04
N TRP A 19 -16.34 2.14 6.76
CA TRP A 19 -15.56 2.80 7.81
C TRP A 19 -16.48 3.60 8.72
N THR A 20 -16.34 3.37 10.03
CA THR A 20 -17.05 4.13 11.05
C THR A 20 -16.07 5.02 11.81
N LYS A 21 -16.57 6.08 12.47
CA LYS A 21 -15.70 7.01 13.21
C LYS A 21 -14.99 6.36 14.41
N GLU A 22 -15.40 5.15 14.76
CA GLU A 22 -14.87 4.34 15.84
C GLU A 22 -13.69 3.45 15.39
N ASP A 23 -13.48 3.25 14.07
CA ASP A 23 -12.32 2.48 13.59
C ASP A 23 -11.07 3.36 13.59
N GLU A 24 -10.29 3.22 14.66
CA GLU A 24 -9.04 3.92 14.89
C GLU A 24 -7.84 3.33 14.13
N ARG A 25 -8.02 2.18 13.43
CA ARG A 25 -6.93 1.56 12.69
C ARG A 25 -6.55 2.42 11.50
N GLN A 26 -5.27 2.77 11.40
CA GLN A 26 -4.72 3.60 10.34
C GLN A 26 -3.60 2.85 9.62
N CYS A 27 -3.62 2.88 8.29
CA CYS A 27 -2.55 2.29 7.49
C CYS A 27 -1.25 3.09 7.61
N SER A 28 -0.19 2.48 8.14
CA SER A 28 1.13 3.10 8.30
C SER A 28 1.79 3.55 6.98
N LEU A 29 1.32 3.03 5.84
CA LEU A 29 1.85 3.38 4.52
C LEU A 29 1.05 4.51 3.86
N CYS A 30 -0.28 4.38 3.74
CA CYS A 30 -1.10 5.37 3.01
C CYS A 30 -1.80 6.40 3.90
N GLN A 31 -1.73 6.23 5.23
CA GLN A 31 -2.31 7.10 6.26
C GLN A 31 -3.85 7.21 6.22
N LYS A 32 -4.51 6.28 5.51
CA LYS A 32 -5.98 6.16 5.50
C LYS A 32 -6.46 5.29 6.66
N TYR A 33 -7.62 5.63 7.19
CA TYR A 33 -8.28 4.91 8.28
C TYR A 33 -9.18 3.82 7.72
N GLY A 34 -9.32 2.74 8.50
CA GLY A 34 -10.17 1.60 8.18
C GLY A 34 -9.77 0.83 6.95
N ASP A 35 -10.57 -0.19 6.64
CA ASP A 35 -10.42 -0.96 5.42
C ASP A 35 -10.82 -0.13 4.19
N LEU A 36 -10.19 -0.42 3.05
CA LEU A 36 -10.61 0.12 1.75
C LEU A 36 -11.27 -0.98 0.92
N LYS A 37 -11.93 -0.60 -0.18
CA LYS A 37 -12.60 -1.56 -1.07
C LYS A 37 -11.62 -2.68 -1.48
N PRO A 38 -12.08 -3.94 -1.65
CA PRO A 38 -11.20 -5.05 -2.01
C PRO A 38 -10.36 -4.80 -3.28
N ASN A 39 -10.96 -4.16 -4.28
CA ASN A 39 -10.32 -3.76 -5.54
C ASN A 39 -9.52 -2.44 -5.45
N GLU A 40 -9.52 -1.79 -4.28
CA GLU A 40 -8.65 -0.67 -3.90
C GLU A 40 -7.49 -1.21 -3.04
N ALA A 41 -7.20 -0.61 -1.88
CA ALA A 41 -6.10 -1.08 -1.04
C ALA A 41 -6.45 -2.35 -0.23
N GLY A 42 -7.74 -2.71 -0.15
CA GLY A 42 -8.24 -3.85 0.59
C GLY A 42 -8.23 -3.67 2.11
N ARG A 43 -8.29 -4.78 2.84
CA ARG A 43 -8.30 -4.82 4.31
C ARG A 43 -6.96 -4.42 4.93
N LEU A 44 -6.99 -3.96 6.17
CA LEU A 44 -5.84 -3.74 7.04
C LEU A 44 -5.33 -5.07 7.61
N LEU A 45 -4.01 -5.27 7.52
CA LEU A 45 -3.26 -6.33 8.17
C LEU A 45 -2.64 -5.78 9.46
N TYR A 46 -2.62 -6.60 10.51
CA TYR A 46 -1.96 -6.27 11.76
C TYR A 46 -0.44 -6.37 11.57
N LEU A 47 0.28 -5.35 12.02
CA LEU A 47 1.74 -5.27 11.95
C LEU A 47 2.41 -5.43 13.33
N GLY A 48 1.68 -5.78 14.39
CA GLY A 48 2.24 -5.73 15.74
C GLY A 48 2.14 -4.34 16.37
N GLN A 49 2.25 -4.27 17.70
CA GLN A 49 2.28 -3.01 18.47
C GLN A 49 1.14 -2.02 18.14
N ASN A 50 -0.05 -2.53 17.82
CA ASN A 50 -1.20 -1.73 17.38
C ASN A 50 -0.96 -0.92 16.08
N GLU A 51 -0.01 -1.33 15.24
CA GLU A 51 0.19 -0.80 13.89
C GLU A 51 -0.55 -1.66 12.85
N TRP A 52 -0.96 -1.00 11.76
CA TRP A 52 -1.79 -1.61 10.71
C TRP A 52 -1.31 -1.15 9.32
N ALA A 53 -1.47 -1.96 8.29
CA ALA A 53 -1.32 -1.50 6.91
C ALA A 53 -2.22 -2.26 5.94
N HIS A 54 -2.69 -1.59 4.89
CA HIS A 54 -3.54 -2.21 3.88
C HIS A 54 -2.79 -3.30 3.13
N VAL A 55 -3.48 -4.40 2.84
CA VAL A 55 -2.92 -5.57 2.16
C VAL A 55 -2.23 -5.21 0.84
N ASN A 56 -2.84 -4.39 -0.02
CA ASN A 56 -2.19 -3.95 -1.27
C ASN A 56 -1.12 -2.87 -1.07
N CYS A 57 -1.13 -2.15 0.06
CA CYS A 57 0.00 -1.29 0.40
C CYS A 57 1.23 -2.12 0.78
N CYS A 58 1.05 -3.22 1.51
CA CYS A 58 2.11 -4.18 1.83
C CYS A 58 2.58 -4.93 0.57
N LEU A 59 1.68 -5.65 -0.10
CA LEU A 59 1.99 -6.55 -1.22
C LEU A 59 2.74 -5.90 -2.38
N TRP A 60 2.51 -4.61 -2.64
CA TRP A 60 3.14 -3.89 -3.74
C TRP A 60 4.30 -3.00 -3.30
N SER A 61 4.71 -3.08 -2.03
CA SER A 61 5.96 -2.47 -1.58
C SER A 61 7.14 -3.19 -2.23
N ALA A 62 8.13 -2.45 -2.70
CA ALA A 62 9.19 -2.97 -3.58
C ALA A 62 10.00 -4.13 -2.99
N GLU A 63 10.15 -4.18 -1.67
CA GLU A 63 10.92 -5.19 -0.93
C GLU A 63 10.07 -6.31 -0.31
N VAL A 64 8.74 -6.23 -0.39
CA VAL A 64 7.85 -7.23 0.23
C VAL A 64 7.71 -8.43 -0.70
N PHE A 65 7.90 -9.62 -0.14
CA PHE A 65 7.69 -10.89 -0.82
C PHE A 65 6.54 -11.65 -0.17
N GLU A 66 5.78 -12.39 -0.97
CA GLU A 66 4.71 -13.27 -0.51
C GLU A 66 5.15 -14.72 -0.69
N GLU A 67 5.11 -15.50 0.39
CA GLU A 67 5.34 -16.95 0.34
C GLU A 67 4.08 -17.73 -0.04
N ASP A 68 4.25 -19.01 -0.42
CA ASP A 68 3.14 -19.90 -0.82
C ASP A 68 2.07 -20.09 0.27
N ASN A 69 2.45 -19.95 1.54
CA ASN A 69 1.54 -20.02 2.69
C ASN A 69 0.75 -18.70 2.94
N GLY A 70 1.03 -17.65 2.17
CA GLY A 70 0.44 -16.31 2.30
C GLY A 70 1.14 -15.39 3.32
N SER A 71 2.31 -15.76 3.83
CA SER A 71 3.13 -14.88 4.67
C SER A 71 3.69 -13.72 3.83
N LEU A 72 3.72 -12.51 4.39
CA LEU A 72 4.38 -11.36 3.80
C LEU A 72 5.67 -11.05 4.53
N LEU A 73 6.79 -11.25 3.85
CA LEU A 73 8.12 -10.97 4.36
C LEU A 73 8.48 -9.48 4.18
N HIS A 74 9.34 -8.97 5.05
CA HIS A 74 9.93 -7.61 4.96
C HIS A 74 8.94 -6.43 5.03
N VAL A 75 7.70 -6.64 5.49
CA VAL A 75 6.71 -5.55 5.63
C VAL A 75 7.19 -4.47 6.59
N HIS A 76 7.84 -4.83 7.68
CA HIS A 76 8.42 -3.88 8.64
C HIS A 76 9.55 -3.03 8.05
N SER A 77 10.38 -3.63 7.18
CA SER A 77 11.40 -2.91 6.42
C SER A 77 10.75 -1.89 5.49
N ALA A 78 9.68 -2.27 4.79
CA ALA A 78 8.91 -1.36 3.94
C ALA A 78 8.29 -0.20 4.73
N VAL A 79 7.68 -0.47 5.88
CA VAL A 79 7.13 0.58 6.75
C VAL A 79 8.22 1.54 7.24
N THR A 80 9.36 1.00 7.69
CA THR A 80 10.49 1.81 8.17
C THR A 80 11.05 2.70 7.07
N ARG A 81 11.30 2.14 5.87
CA ARG A 81 11.73 2.90 4.69
C ARG A 81 10.69 3.94 4.29
N GLY A 82 9.42 3.55 4.32
CA GLY A 82 8.27 4.40 3.97
C GLY A 82 8.25 5.73 4.74
N ARG A 83 8.72 5.77 5.98
CA ARG A 83 8.81 7.00 6.79
C ARG A 83 9.62 8.11 6.11
N LEU A 84 10.58 7.76 5.26
CA LEU A 84 11.44 8.70 4.54
C LEU A 84 11.02 8.91 3.07
N MET A 85 10.25 8.00 2.50
CA MET A 85 9.92 8.00 1.07
C MET A 85 8.65 8.81 0.79
N ARG A 86 8.80 9.86 -0.03
CA ARG A 86 7.70 10.72 -0.45
C ARG A 86 7.04 10.21 -1.73
N CYS A 87 5.72 10.28 -1.77
CA CYS A 87 4.95 9.94 -2.95
C CYS A 87 5.09 11.01 -4.04
N GLU A 88 5.47 10.61 -5.25
CA GLU A 88 5.56 11.51 -6.43
C GLU A 88 4.21 12.16 -6.78
N ARG A 89 3.08 11.57 -6.40
CA ARG A 89 1.73 12.12 -6.66
C ARG A 89 1.29 13.13 -5.60
N CYS A 90 1.36 12.77 -4.32
CA CYS A 90 0.75 13.56 -3.24
C CYS A 90 1.78 14.21 -2.30
N ASN A 91 3.07 13.94 -2.47
CA ASN A 91 4.19 14.48 -1.69
C ASN A 91 4.19 14.13 -0.18
N HIS A 92 3.32 13.20 0.25
CA HIS A 92 3.29 12.67 1.62
C HIS A 92 4.19 11.42 1.74
N THR A 93 4.65 11.12 2.95
CA THR A 93 5.49 9.95 3.24
C THR A 93 4.68 8.64 3.24
N GLY A 94 5.38 7.50 3.33
CA GLY A 94 4.81 6.14 3.31
C GLY A 94 4.70 5.53 1.91
N ALA A 95 5.35 6.16 0.92
CA ALA A 95 5.31 5.74 -0.47
C ALA A 95 6.34 4.63 -0.74
N THR A 96 5.92 3.37 -0.67
CA THR A 96 6.80 2.20 -0.79
C THR A 96 6.69 1.47 -2.12
N VAL A 97 5.70 1.80 -2.95
CA VAL A 97 5.55 1.27 -4.31
C VAL A 97 6.53 2.00 -5.23
N GLY A 98 7.71 1.40 -5.43
CA GLY A 98 8.80 1.98 -6.21
C GLY A 98 8.77 1.58 -7.68
N CYS A 99 9.29 2.44 -8.55
CA CYS A 99 9.57 2.07 -9.94
C CYS A 99 10.71 1.04 -9.99
N CYS A 100 10.55 -0.05 -10.73
CA CYS A 100 11.54 -1.14 -10.81
C CYS A 100 12.73 -0.83 -11.74
N LEU A 101 12.66 0.27 -12.51
CA LEU A 101 13.83 0.75 -13.24
C LEU A 101 14.88 1.30 -12.26
N THR A 102 16.08 0.72 -12.27
CA THR A 102 17.15 0.97 -11.30
C THR A 102 17.57 2.44 -11.16
N SER A 103 17.52 3.22 -12.24
CA SER A 103 17.85 4.65 -12.23
C SER A 103 16.69 5.56 -11.77
N CYS A 104 15.49 5.00 -11.57
CA CYS A 104 14.30 5.77 -11.22
C CYS A 104 14.05 5.74 -9.72
N GLN A 105 14.00 6.93 -9.11
CA GLN A 105 13.71 7.10 -7.68
C GLN A 105 12.23 7.43 -7.39
N SER A 106 11.34 7.26 -8.38
CA SER A 106 9.93 7.55 -8.19
C SER A 106 9.26 6.52 -7.29
N ASN A 107 8.66 6.99 -6.20
CA ASN A 107 7.93 6.20 -5.22
C ASN A 107 6.48 6.66 -5.12
N TYR A 108 5.57 5.74 -4.85
CA TYR A 108 4.13 6.01 -4.75
C TYR A 108 3.48 5.25 -3.60
N HIS A 109 2.36 5.76 -3.08
CA HIS A 109 1.39 4.90 -2.43
C HIS A 109 0.71 4.02 -3.48
N PHE A 110 0.22 2.85 -3.09
CA PHE A 110 -0.50 1.94 -3.99
C PHE A 110 -1.60 2.63 -4.82
N MET A 111 -2.54 3.34 -4.17
CA MET A 111 -3.61 4.05 -4.89
C MET A 111 -3.13 5.27 -5.69
N CYS A 112 -2.02 5.89 -5.27
CA CYS A 112 -1.38 6.97 -6.01
C CYS A 112 -0.72 6.47 -7.29
N ALA A 113 -0.05 5.31 -7.24
CA ALA A 113 0.54 4.66 -8.41
C ALA A 113 -0.53 4.34 -9.45
N ARG A 114 -1.65 3.76 -9.01
CA ARG A 114 -2.83 3.50 -9.88
C ARG A 114 -3.39 4.78 -10.49
N SER A 115 -3.57 5.83 -9.68
CA SER A 115 -4.04 7.14 -10.16
C SER A 115 -3.10 7.78 -11.18
N ARG A 116 -1.80 7.51 -11.10
CA ARG A 116 -0.78 7.98 -12.05
C ARG A 116 -0.56 7.02 -13.22
N GLN A 117 -1.40 6.00 -13.36
CA GLN A 117 -1.30 4.98 -14.42
C GLN A 117 0.10 4.33 -14.45
N CYS A 118 0.64 4.03 -13.27
CA CYS A 118 1.79 3.13 -13.18
C CYS A 118 1.38 1.73 -13.64
N VAL A 119 2.33 1.02 -14.25
CA VAL A 119 2.14 -0.36 -14.72
C VAL A 119 2.47 -1.30 -13.58
N PHE A 120 1.53 -2.17 -13.24
CA PHE A 120 1.71 -3.26 -12.29
C PHE A 120 1.83 -4.55 -13.09
N GLN A 121 2.88 -5.34 -12.87
CA GLN A 121 3.08 -6.63 -13.50
C GLN A 121 2.70 -7.76 -12.55
N ASP A 122 2.38 -8.93 -13.12
CA ASP A 122 2.05 -10.14 -12.37
C ASP A 122 3.21 -10.63 -11.47
N ASP A 123 4.45 -10.41 -11.89
CA ASP A 123 5.68 -10.66 -11.11
C ASP A 123 5.97 -9.63 -10.00
N LYS A 124 4.97 -8.82 -9.62
CA LYS A 124 5.03 -7.76 -8.60
C LYS A 124 5.91 -6.56 -8.92
N LYS A 125 6.49 -6.47 -10.12
CA LYS A 125 7.19 -5.25 -10.53
C LYS A 125 6.21 -4.12 -10.85
N VAL A 126 6.60 -2.90 -10.46
CA VAL A 126 5.86 -1.69 -10.78
C VAL A 126 6.73 -0.72 -11.57
N TYR A 127 6.18 -0.13 -12.63
CA TYR A 127 6.86 0.88 -13.43
C TYR A 127 6.05 2.16 -13.47
N CYS A 128 6.70 3.29 -13.21
CA CYS A 128 6.03 4.57 -13.23
C CYS A 128 5.60 4.96 -14.64
N TYR A 129 4.69 5.93 -14.76
CA TYR A 129 4.19 6.41 -16.06
C TYR A 129 5.31 6.75 -17.05
N LYS A 130 6.42 7.33 -16.58
CA LYS A 130 7.57 7.71 -17.42
C LYS A 130 8.23 6.48 -18.08
N HIS A 131 8.17 5.31 -17.44
CA HIS A 131 8.85 4.09 -17.88
C HIS A 131 7.89 2.98 -18.35
N ARG A 132 6.59 3.25 -18.41
CA ARG A 132 5.59 2.26 -18.86
C ARG A 132 5.85 1.69 -20.26
N HIS A 133 6.49 2.47 -21.13
CA HIS A 133 6.78 2.10 -22.51
C HIS A 133 7.90 1.05 -22.64
N LEU A 134 8.65 0.80 -21.55
CA LEU A 134 9.68 -0.24 -21.51
C LEU A 134 9.08 -1.63 -21.24
N ILE A 135 7.77 -1.72 -20.99
CA ILE A 135 7.11 -2.93 -20.52
C ILE A 135 6.26 -3.55 -21.62
N SER A 136 6.53 -4.82 -21.90
CA SER A 136 5.82 -5.65 -22.88
C SER A 136 5.11 -6.85 -22.25
N GLY A 137 5.19 -7.02 -20.92
CA GLY A 137 4.63 -8.16 -20.18
C GLY A 137 3.14 -8.02 -19.81
N ARG A 138 2.60 -9.08 -19.20
CA ARG A 138 1.23 -9.09 -18.68
C ARG A 138 1.08 -8.05 -17.57
N MET A 139 0.01 -7.25 -17.68
CA MET A 139 -0.31 -6.20 -16.73
C MET A 139 -1.43 -6.66 -15.79
N THR A 140 -1.34 -6.27 -14.52
CA THR A 140 -2.44 -6.42 -13.56
C THR A 140 -3.47 -5.30 -13.78
N THR A 141 -4.74 -5.68 -13.92
CA THR A 141 -5.86 -4.76 -14.14
C THR A 141 -6.80 -4.71 -12.93
N GLY A 142 -7.78 -3.79 -12.94
CA GLY A 142 -8.53 -3.36 -11.75
C GLY A 142 -9.07 -4.47 -10.83
N GLN A 143 -9.63 -5.55 -11.37
CA GLN A 143 -10.18 -6.66 -10.57
C GLN A 143 -9.10 -7.61 -10.02
N GLU A 144 -7.93 -7.68 -10.66
CA GLU A 144 -6.82 -8.56 -10.26
C GLU A 144 -6.07 -8.05 -9.01
N PHE A 145 -6.46 -6.88 -8.47
CA PHE A 145 -5.94 -6.36 -7.19
C PHE A 145 -6.70 -6.90 -5.96
N GLU A 146 -7.82 -7.60 -6.15
CA GLU A 146 -8.56 -8.19 -5.02
C GLU A 146 -7.77 -9.31 -4.37
N VAL A 147 -7.60 -9.23 -3.05
CA VAL A 147 -6.84 -10.22 -2.26
C VAL A 147 -7.80 -11.06 -1.42
N ASN A 148 -8.47 -12.00 -2.09
CA ASN A 148 -9.43 -12.91 -1.48
C ASN A 148 -8.78 -14.10 -0.77
N ARG A 149 -7.50 -14.38 -1.05
CA ARG A 149 -6.71 -15.41 -0.37
C ARG A 149 -6.27 -14.98 1.04
N ARG A 150 -5.88 -15.95 1.85
CA ARG A 150 -5.28 -15.70 3.17
C ARG A 150 -3.91 -15.05 2.96
N VAL A 151 -3.72 -13.90 3.58
CA VAL A 151 -2.45 -13.15 3.59
C VAL A 151 -2.28 -12.55 4.98
N TYR A 152 -1.08 -12.67 5.56
CA TYR A 152 -0.72 -12.14 6.87
C TYR A 152 0.74 -11.65 6.87
N VAL A 153 1.08 -10.76 7.80
CA VAL A 153 2.47 -10.29 7.93
C VAL A 153 3.26 -11.30 8.72
N ASP A 154 4.43 -11.66 8.19
CA ASP A 154 5.38 -12.49 8.91
C ASP A 154 6.10 -11.67 9.98
N PHE A 155 6.31 -12.29 11.14
CA PHE A 155 6.94 -11.67 12.31
C PHE A 155 8.30 -12.30 12.65
N GLU A 156 8.84 -13.18 11.80
CA GLU A 156 10.16 -13.76 12.07
C GLU A 156 11.27 -12.73 11.78
N GLY A 157 12.20 -12.57 12.74
CA GLY A 157 13.39 -11.71 12.57
C GLY A 157 13.20 -10.21 12.86
N ILE A 158 12.14 -9.83 13.59
CA ILE A 158 11.88 -8.46 14.11
C ILE A 158 11.94 -8.39 15.63
#